data_AF-A0A8C4VVU4-F1
#
_entry.id   AF-A0A8C4VVU4-F1
#
_cell.length_a   1.000
_cell.length_b   1.000
_cell.length_c   1.000
_cell.angle_alpha   90.00
_cell.angle_beta   90.00
_cell.angle_gamma   90.00
#
_symmetry.space_group_name_H-M   'P 1'
#
loop_
_entity.id
_entity.type
_entity.pdbx_description
1 polymer ?
#
loop_
_entity_poly.entity_id
_entity_poly.type
_entity_poly.pdbx_seq_one_letter_code
_entity_poly.pdbx_strand_id
1 'polypeptide(L)'
;MASLCRLCSLVLVLQLLHIYSLGVYGFKHQTGKNNVTSPTNGKLFPWNKMRLPDMVVPIQYDLSVHPNLTTVQFTGLERIEIFVRENTRFIVLHSKGLEITSAVLLPKDDLGSSEPGTQLQVLEHPAHEQIALQAPEVLTAGQRFLVVIEFHGRLADGFDGFYKSTYKTHDGETRIIATTDFEPTSARMAFPCFDEPSFKANFAIMIRRERKHIALSNMPKIKTIELEGGLLEDHFDVTVKMSTYLVAYIVCDFKSVQATTSSGIKVSIYASPDKWSQTHYALEAAVKLLEFYEKNFDISFPLPKLVIEKLQKNKTHEGSHPLLICWRYGDRKQLCRAMRAKQQGERQTKEIQQQQQQKCSEQGQPLFSFLLGVVLAEKLRCNGPF
;
A
#
# COMPACT_ATOMS: atom_id res chain seq x y z
N MET A 1 -61.55 -44.36 -0.35
CA MET A 1 -60.20 -43.96 0.11
C MET A 1 -59.05 -44.45 -0.79
N ALA A 2 -59.18 -45.53 -1.57
CA ALA A 2 -58.09 -46.03 -2.44
C ALA A 2 -57.75 -45.15 -3.67
N SER A 3 -58.68 -44.29 -4.13
CA SER A 3 -58.47 -43.45 -5.33
C SER A 3 -57.63 -42.19 -5.06
N LEU A 4 -57.81 -41.55 -3.89
CA LEU A 4 -57.01 -40.38 -3.49
C LEU A 4 -55.54 -40.72 -3.25
N CYS A 5 -55.25 -41.93 -2.75
CA CYS A 5 -53.88 -42.37 -2.44
C CYS A 5 -53.05 -42.62 -3.73
N ARG A 6 -53.71 -43.04 -4.82
CA ARG A 6 -53.07 -43.22 -6.13
C ARG A 6 -52.75 -41.89 -6.81
N LEU A 7 -53.59 -40.86 -6.64
CA LEU A 7 -53.31 -39.52 -7.19
C LEU A 7 -52.11 -38.85 -6.50
N CYS A 8 -52.03 -38.89 -5.17
CA CYS A 8 -50.88 -38.31 -4.45
C CYS A 8 -49.56 -38.99 -4.80
N SER A 9 -49.57 -40.31 -4.98
CA SER A 9 -48.36 -41.07 -5.38
C SER A 9 -47.90 -40.69 -6.78
N LEU A 10 -48.83 -40.46 -7.72
CA LEU A 10 -48.48 -40.04 -9.09
C LEU A 10 -47.89 -38.63 -9.13
N VAL A 11 -48.42 -37.70 -8.33
CA VAL A 11 -47.93 -36.31 -8.26
C VAL A 11 -46.52 -36.26 -7.67
N LEU A 12 -46.24 -37.06 -6.63
CA LEU A 12 -44.89 -37.17 -6.05
C LEU A 12 -43.87 -37.75 -7.02
N VAL A 13 -44.24 -38.77 -7.80
CA VAL A 13 -43.36 -39.36 -8.82
C VAL A 13 -43.09 -38.36 -9.96
N LEU A 14 -44.11 -37.60 -10.39
CA LEU A 14 -43.94 -36.56 -11.41
C LEU A 14 -43.06 -35.39 -10.93
N GLN A 15 -43.18 -34.99 -9.66
CA GLN A 15 -42.30 -33.95 -9.08
C GLN A 15 -40.86 -34.44 -8.92
N LEU A 16 -40.64 -35.69 -8.52
CA LEU A 16 -39.30 -36.28 -8.44
C LEU A 16 -38.65 -36.43 -9.84
N LEU A 17 -39.43 -36.78 -10.88
CA LEU A 17 -38.95 -36.82 -12.26
C LEU A 17 -38.61 -35.42 -12.81
N HIS A 18 -39.33 -34.37 -12.41
CA HIS A 18 -39.00 -32.99 -12.77
C HIS A 18 -37.73 -32.47 -12.07
N ILE A 19 -37.52 -32.84 -10.80
CA ILE A 19 -36.27 -32.53 -10.08
C ILE A 19 -35.09 -33.28 -10.71
N TYR A 20 -35.30 -34.53 -11.16
CA TYR A 20 -34.27 -35.31 -11.85
C TYR A 20 -33.94 -34.74 -13.23
N SER A 21 -34.93 -34.25 -13.99
CA SER A 21 -34.66 -33.61 -15.30
C SER A 21 -33.93 -32.27 -15.15
N LEU A 22 -34.24 -31.49 -14.10
CA LEU A 22 -33.51 -30.26 -13.75
C LEU A 22 -32.09 -30.54 -13.26
N GLY A 23 -31.87 -31.64 -12.52
CA GLY A 23 -30.55 -32.08 -12.05
C GLY A 23 -29.61 -32.57 -13.15
N VAL A 24 -30.15 -33.15 -14.23
CA VAL A 24 -29.37 -33.66 -15.37
C VAL A 24 -28.99 -32.54 -16.37
N TYR A 25 -29.69 -31.40 -16.36
CA TYR A 25 -29.31 -30.22 -17.15
C TYR A 25 -28.22 -29.34 -16.53
N GLY A 26 -27.71 -29.72 -15.35
CA GLY A 26 -26.80 -28.91 -14.55
C GLY A 26 -25.35 -29.38 -14.49
N PHE A 27 -24.76 -29.96 -15.53
CA PHE A 27 -23.28 -30.09 -15.63
C PHE A 27 -22.84 -30.29 -17.09
N LYS A 28 -22.97 -29.24 -17.91
CA LYS A 28 -22.13 -29.14 -19.12
C LYS A 28 -20.72 -28.80 -18.63
N HIS A 29 -19.88 -29.83 -18.55
CA HIS A 29 -18.44 -29.72 -18.46
C HIS A 29 -17.98 -28.85 -19.64
N GLN A 30 -17.81 -27.53 -19.42
CA GLN A 30 -17.01 -26.71 -20.30
C GLN A 30 -15.58 -27.19 -20.13
N THR A 31 -15.16 -28.12 -20.99
CA THR A 31 -13.76 -28.29 -21.33
C THR A 31 -13.23 -26.90 -21.65
N GLY A 32 -12.39 -26.36 -20.76
CA GLY A 32 -11.78 -25.06 -20.90
C GLY A 32 -11.06 -25.00 -22.25
N LYS A 33 -11.70 -24.35 -23.22
CA LYS A 33 -10.95 -23.70 -24.29
C LYS A 33 -10.11 -22.67 -23.56
N ASN A 34 -8.80 -22.85 -23.61
CA ASN A 34 -7.83 -21.85 -23.22
C ASN A 34 -8.30 -20.50 -23.77
N ASN A 35 -8.83 -19.65 -22.91
CA ASN A 35 -9.09 -18.25 -23.23
C ASN A 35 -7.71 -17.62 -23.42
N VAL A 36 -7.19 -17.75 -24.64
CA VAL A 36 -6.09 -16.92 -25.11
C VAL A 36 -6.65 -15.51 -25.10
N THR A 37 -6.35 -14.80 -24.02
CA THR A 37 -6.71 -13.41 -23.81
C THR A 37 -6.01 -12.57 -24.86
N SER A 38 -6.75 -12.13 -25.88
CA SER A 38 -6.28 -11.13 -26.84
C SER A 38 -6.09 -9.79 -26.13
N PRO A 39 -4.86 -9.27 -25.98
CA PRO A 39 -4.58 -7.96 -25.42
C PRO A 39 -4.71 -6.89 -26.51
N THR A 40 -4.74 -5.62 -26.08
CA THR A 40 -5.14 -4.40 -26.82
C THR A 40 -4.53 -4.20 -28.21
N ASN A 41 -3.43 -4.89 -28.56
CA ASN A 41 -2.74 -4.78 -29.85
C ASN A 41 -2.62 -6.11 -30.64
N GLY A 42 -3.39 -7.15 -30.29
CA GLY A 42 -3.36 -8.45 -30.99
C GLY A 42 -2.12 -9.32 -30.72
N LYS A 43 -1.14 -8.82 -29.96
CA LYS A 43 0.03 -9.59 -29.48
C LYS A 43 -0.32 -10.31 -28.18
N LEU A 44 0.09 -11.57 -27.98
CA LEU A 44 -0.13 -12.28 -26.72
C LEU A 44 0.51 -11.55 -25.53
N PHE A 45 -0.21 -11.50 -24.41
CA PHE A 45 0.31 -10.99 -23.15
C PHE A 45 1.15 -12.10 -22.49
N PRO A 46 2.36 -11.81 -21.99
CA PRO A 46 3.32 -12.85 -21.59
C PRO A 46 2.99 -13.55 -20.27
N TRP A 47 1.88 -13.19 -19.61
CA TRP A 47 1.53 -13.69 -18.28
C TRP A 47 0.03 -13.93 -18.10
N ASN A 48 -0.36 -15.15 -17.75
CA ASN A 48 -1.77 -15.56 -17.73
C ASN A 48 -2.37 -15.70 -16.32
N LYS A 49 -1.69 -15.21 -15.26
CA LYS A 49 -2.19 -15.29 -13.88
C LYS A 49 -2.50 -13.89 -13.33
N MET A 50 -3.50 -13.83 -12.45
CA MET A 50 -3.84 -12.60 -11.72
C MET A 50 -2.73 -12.18 -10.75
N ARG A 51 -2.05 -13.13 -10.11
CA ARG A 51 -0.89 -12.87 -9.26
C ARG A 51 0.32 -12.56 -10.10
N LEU A 52 1.09 -11.54 -9.73
CA LEU A 52 2.31 -11.15 -10.43
C LEU A 52 3.37 -12.26 -10.38
N PRO A 53 4.23 -12.38 -11.40
CA PRO A 53 5.44 -13.20 -11.32
C PRO A 53 6.39 -12.63 -10.27
N ASP A 54 7.15 -13.51 -9.61
CA ASP A 54 8.17 -13.15 -8.61
C ASP A 54 9.60 -13.10 -9.17
N MET A 55 9.75 -13.26 -10.49
CA MET A 55 11.02 -13.16 -11.22
C MET A 55 11.66 -11.76 -11.13
N VAL A 56 10.85 -10.72 -10.95
CA VAL A 56 11.30 -9.33 -10.80
C VAL A 56 10.67 -8.76 -9.54
N VAL A 57 11.49 -8.13 -8.69
CA VAL A 57 11.01 -7.54 -7.44
C VAL A 57 11.42 -6.07 -7.32
N PRO A 58 10.55 -5.18 -6.81
CA PRO A 58 10.91 -3.79 -6.58
C PRO A 58 11.78 -3.65 -5.33
N ILE A 59 12.68 -2.68 -5.36
CA ILE A 59 13.52 -2.27 -4.24
C ILE A 59 13.09 -0.88 -3.76
N GLN A 60 13.00 0.08 -4.68
CA GLN A 60 12.68 1.47 -4.39
C GLN A 60 11.87 2.08 -5.53
N TYR A 61 10.95 2.98 -5.17
CA TYR A 61 10.20 3.83 -6.09
C TYR A 61 10.58 5.29 -5.83
N ASP A 62 10.99 6.00 -6.88
CA ASP A 62 11.03 7.46 -6.88
C ASP A 62 9.81 7.96 -7.65
N LEU A 63 8.80 8.45 -6.94
CA LEU A 63 7.48 8.79 -7.48
C LEU A 63 7.28 10.31 -7.50
N SER A 64 7.23 10.89 -8.68
CA SER A 64 6.88 12.29 -8.91
C SER A 64 5.46 12.40 -9.43
N VAL A 65 4.59 13.11 -8.72
CA VAL A 65 3.18 13.31 -9.09
C VAL A 65 2.87 14.80 -9.23
N HIS A 66 2.21 15.18 -10.32
CA HIS A 66 1.76 16.54 -10.58
C HIS A 66 0.24 16.56 -10.81
N PRO A 67 -0.56 16.68 -9.74
CA PRO A 67 -2.00 16.88 -9.87
C PRO A 67 -2.34 18.32 -10.22
N ASN A 68 -3.29 18.47 -11.13
CA ASN A 68 -3.97 19.73 -11.42
C ASN A 68 -5.41 19.65 -10.93
N LEU A 69 -5.72 20.36 -9.85
CA LEU A 69 -7.04 20.34 -9.22
C LEU A 69 -8.11 21.10 -10.01
N THR A 70 -7.71 21.93 -10.98
CA THR A 70 -8.62 22.66 -11.87
C THR A 70 -9.09 21.77 -13.02
N THR A 71 -8.17 21.08 -13.69
CA THR A 71 -8.49 20.15 -14.79
C THR A 71 -8.87 18.76 -14.29
N VAL A 72 -8.63 18.46 -13.01
CA VAL A 72 -8.95 17.19 -12.36
C VAL A 72 -8.15 16.03 -12.99
N GLN A 73 -6.93 16.33 -13.43
CA GLN A 73 -6.00 15.40 -14.06
C GLN A 73 -4.69 15.38 -13.28
N PHE A 74 -3.88 14.35 -13.49
CA PHE A 74 -2.52 14.32 -12.98
C PHE A 74 -1.58 13.66 -13.98
N THR A 75 -0.33 14.12 -13.97
CA THR A 75 0.77 13.42 -14.62
C THR A 75 1.69 12.83 -13.57
N GLY A 76 2.36 11.76 -13.92
CA GLY A 76 3.31 11.09 -13.07
C GLY A 76 4.54 10.63 -13.82
N LEU A 77 5.65 10.63 -13.10
CA LEU A 77 6.92 10.06 -13.52
C LEU A 77 7.41 9.22 -12.36
N GLU A 78 7.60 7.93 -12.59
CA GLU A 78 8.20 7.06 -11.59
C GLU A 78 9.49 6.43 -12.08
N ARG A 79 10.39 6.17 -11.14
CA ARG A 79 11.58 5.35 -11.35
C ARG A 79 11.54 4.20 -10.37
N ILE A 80 11.41 2.99 -10.87
CA ILE A 80 11.34 1.78 -10.06
C ILE A 80 12.69 1.09 -10.15
N GLU A 81 13.43 1.07 -9.06
CA GLU A 81 14.57 0.17 -8.94
C GLU A 81 14.04 -1.25 -8.79
N ILE A 82 14.44 -2.12 -9.71
CA ILE A 82 14.08 -3.54 -9.70
C ILE A 82 15.31 -4.42 -9.55
N PHE A 83 15.10 -5.59 -8.96
CA PHE A 83 16.06 -6.68 -8.94
C PHE A 83 15.50 -7.88 -9.68
N VAL A 84 16.30 -8.42 -10.60
CA VAL A 84 15.95 -9.56 -11.43
C VAL A 84 16.42 -10.83 -10.72
N ARG A 85 15.49 -11.68 -10.31
CA ARG A 85 15.77 -12.97 -9.67
C ARG A 85 16.00 -14.08 -10.68
N GLU A 86 15.27 -14.03 -11.79
CA GLU A 86 15.29 -15.03 -12.85
C GLU A 86 15.36 -14.35 -14.21
N ASN A 87 16.07 -14.97 -15.15
CA ASN A 87 16.21 -14.43 -16.50
C ASN A 87 14.84 -14.25 -17.14
N THR A 88 14.53 -13.03 -17.59
CA THR A 88 13.24 -12.71 -18.21
C THR A 88 13.39 -11.65 -19.28
N ARG A 89 12.42 -11.55 -20.20
CA ARG A 89 12.33 -10.47 -21.19
C ARG A 89 11.18 -9.50 -20.91
N PHE A 90 10.46 -9.70 -19.83
CA PHE A 90 9.30 -8.88 -19.50
C PHE A 90 9.20 -8.63 -18.00
N ILE A 91 8.69 -7.45 -17.67
CA ILE A 91 8.37 -7.04 -16.31
C ILE A 91 6.85 -6.87 -16.26
N VAL A 92 6.17 -7.67 -15.44
CA VAL A 92 4.71 -7.56 -15.26
C VAL A 92 4.42 -6.85 -13.95
N LEU A 93 3.59 -5.82 -14.02
CA LEU A 93 3.14 -5.03 -12.87
C LEU A 93 1.68 -4.58 -13.07
N HIS A 94 1.07 -4.02 -12.04
CA HIS A 94 -0.32 -3.57 -12.09
C HIS A 94 -0.42 -2.13 -12.58
N SER A 95 -1.43 -1.86 -13.39
CA SER A 95 -1.83 -0.50 -13.80
C SER A 95 -3.30 -0.53 -14.21
N LYS A 96 -4.08 0.48 -13.79
CA LYS A 96 -5.51 0.58 -14.08
C LYS A 96 -5.94 2.02 -14.31
N GLY A 97 -6.48 2.31 -15.49
CA GLY A 97 -7.01 3.64 -15.79
C GLY A 97 -5.95 4.73 -15.89
N LEU A 98 -4.70 4.32 -16.14
CA LEU A 98 -3.57 5.19 -16.43
C LEU A 98 -3.16 4.99 -17.88
N GLU A 99 -2.84 6.09 -18.57
CA GLU A 99 -2.26 6.05 -19.90
C GLU A 99 -0.74 6.19 -19.81
N ILE A 100 -0.03 5.17 -20.28
CA ILE A 100 1.44 5.11 -20.24
C ILE A 100 2.00 5.76 -21.50
N THR A 101 2.66 6.90 -21.34
CA THR A 101 3.22 7.68 -22.46
C THR A 101 4.64 7.24 -22.82
N SER A 102 5.41 6.79 -21.83
CA SER A 102 6.78 6.29 -22.03
C SER A 102 7.16 5.25 -20.98
N ALA A 103 7.93 4.25 -21.39
CA ALA A 103 8.52 3.26 -20.51
C ALA A 103 9.94 2.93 -20.99
N VAL A 104 10.93 3.19 -20.15
CA VAL A 104 12.36 3.07 -20.48
C VAL A 104 13.07 2.28 -19.39
N LEU A 105 14.02 1.44 -19.78
CA LEU A 105 14.90 0.69 -18.89
C LEU A 105 16.30 1.28 -18.90
N LEU A 106 16.86 1.52 -17.71
CA LEU A 106 18.23 1.95 -17.51
C LEU A 106 18.98 0.91 -16.68
N PRO A 107 20.24 0.56 -16.99
CA PRO A 107 21.07 -0.19 -16.07
C PRO A 107 21.35 0.64 -14.81
N LYS A 108 21.26 0.04 -13.61
CA LYS A 108 21.46 0.80 -12.37
C LYS A 108 22.91 1.25 -12.18
N ASP A 109 23.87 0.42 -12.56
CA ASP A 109 25.30 0.67 -12.32
C ASP A 109 25.88 1.75 -13.26
N ASP A 110 25.09 2.22 -14.23
CA ASP A 110 25.47 3.16 -15.30
C ASP A 110 24.73 4.51 -15.21
N LEU A 111 24.27 4.91 -14.01
CA LEU A 111 23.61 6.20 -13.76
C LEU A 111 24.46 7.46 -14.10
N GLY A 112 25.75 7.28 -14.41
CA GLY A 112 26.66 8.32 -14.91
C GLY A 112 26.99 8.22 -16.40
N SER A 113 26.50 7.19 -17.10
CA SER A 113 26.64 7.04 -18.55
C SER A 113 25.58 7.90 -19.25
N SER A 114 25.98 8.61 -20.31
CA SER A 114 25.05 9.37 -21.17
C SER A 114 24.29 8.47 -22.15
N GLU A 115 24.26 7.16 -21.88
CA GLU A 115 23.67 6.18 -22.78
C GLU A 115 22.13 6.33 -22.79
N PRO A 116 21.52 6.41 -23.97
CA PRO A 116 20.07 6.49 -24.08
C PRO A 116 19.46 5.21 -23.51
N GLY A 117 18.44 5.35 -22.66
CA GLY A 117 17.78 4.20 -22.07
C GLY A 117 17.09 3.32 -23.10
N THR A 118 16.92 2.05 -22.75
CA THR A 118 16.29 1.06 -23.64
C THR A 118 14.77 1.21 -23.59
N GLN A 119 14.14 1.53 -24.73
CA GLN A 119 12.68 1.62 -24.82
C GLN A 119 12.04 0.25 -24.55
N LEU A 120 11.03 0.23 -23.67
CA LEU A 120 10.23 -0.96 -23.38
C LEU A 120 8.93 -0.92 -24.19
N GLN A 121 8.56 -2.06 -24.77
CA GLN A 121 7.23 -2.21 -25.36
C GLN A 121 6.21 -2.47 -24.26
N VAL A 122 5.20 -1.60 -24.17
CA VAL A 122 4.08 -1.75 -23.22
C VAL A 122 2.98 -2.59 -23.85
N LEU A 123 2.58 -3.66 -23.16
CA LEU A 123 1.39 -4.46 -23.47
C LEU A 123 0.43 -4.35 -22.30
N GLU A 124 -0.86 -4.18 -22.55
CA GLU A 124 -1.86 -4.05 -21.49
C GLU A 124 -2.77 -5.27 -21.44
N HIS A 125 -3.13 -5.68 -20.23
CA HIS A 125 -4.11 -6.72 -19.99
C HIS A 125 -5.15 -6.25 -18.96
N PRO A 126 -6.18 -5.49 -19.42
CA PRO A 126 -7.16 -4.87 -18.54
C PRO A 126 -7.92 -5.84 -17.63
N ALA A 127 -8.14 -7.08 -18.08
CA ALA A 127 -8.86 -8.10 -17.32
C ALA A 127 -8.15 -8.49 -16.01
N HIS A 128 -6.82 -8.41 -15.96
CA HIS A 128 -6.05 -8.59 -14.71
C HIS A 128 -5.52 -7.28 -14.14
N GLU A 129 -5.86 -6.13 -14.74
CA GLU A 129 -5.32 -4.82 -14.36
C GLU A 129 -3.78 -4.80 -14.38
N GLN A 130 -3.20 -5.48 -15.38
CA GLN A 130 -1.76 -5.66 -15.52
C GLN A 130 -1.25 -5.00 -16.80
N ILE A 131 0.01 -4.58 -16.76
CA ILE A 131 0.81 -4.25 -17.93
C ILE A 131 2.08 -5.10 -17.93
N ALA A 132 2.58 -5.40 -19.13
CA ALA A 132 3.87 -6.04 -19.34
C ALA A 132 4.78 -5.07 -20.09
N LEU A 133 5.94 -4.80 -19.50
CA LEU A 133 7.01 -4.02 -20.13
C LEU A 133 8.01 -5.01 -20.73
N GLN A 134 7.99 -5.13 -22.05
CA GLN A 134 8.81 -6.08 -22.79
C GLN A 134 10.14 -5.42 -23.18
N ALA A 135 11.23 -6.00 -22.72
CA ALA A 135 12.59 -5.62 -23.05
C ALA A 135 13.04 -6.28 -24.37
N PRO A 136 13.84 -5.59 -25.21
CA PRO A 136 14.39 -6.18 -26.42
C PRO A 136 15.37 -7.31 -26.09
N GLU A 137 16.15 -7.17 -25.02
CA GLU A 137 17.13 -8.13 -24.55
C GLU A 137 16.68 -8.86 -23.27
N VAL A 138 17.38 -9.94 -22.92
CA VAL A 138 17.12 -10.69 -21.68
C VAL A 138 17.68 -9.91 -20.49
N LEU A 139 16.81 -9.63 -19.53
CA LEU A 139 17.21 -9.14 -18.21
C LEU A 139 17.83 -10.31 -17.45
N THR A 140 19.11 -10.20 -17.10
CA THR A 140 19.86 -11.29 -16.49
C THR A 140 19.65 -11.31 -14.98
N ALA A 141 19.46 -12.50 -14.41
CA ALA A 141 19.34 -12.73 -12.98
C ALA A 141 20.55 -12.16 -12.22
N GLY A 142 20.29 -11.59 -11.05
CA GLY A 142 21.29 -10.93 -10.22
C GLY A 142 21.51 -9.45 -10.55
N GLN A 143 21.01 -8.95 -11.68
CA GLN A 143 21.16 -7.55 -12.07
C GLN A 143 20.08 -6.65 -11.47
N ARG A 144 20.42 -5.36 -11.37
CA ARG A 144 19.50 -4.28 -11.00
C ARG A 144 19.30 -3.33 -12.17
N PHE A 145 18.07 -2.90 -12.33
CA PHE A 145 17.68 -1.94 -13.36
C PHE A 145 16.82 -0.85 -12.75
N LEU A 146 16.73 0.28 -13.44
CA LEU A 146 15.79 1.34 -13.18
C LEU A 146 14.75 1.36 -14.30
N VAL A 147 13.49 1.14 -13.96
CA VAL A 147 12.37 1.24 -14.89
C VAL A 147 11.78 2.64 -14.74
N VAL A 148 11.88 3.45 -15.78
CA VAL A 148 11.33 4.81 -15.82
C VAL A 148 10.01 4.78 -16.57
N ILE A 149 8.93 5.19 -15.93
CA ILE A 149 7.58 5.18 -16.52
C ILE A 149 6.98 6.58 -16.40
N GLU A 150 6.56 7.12 -17.54
CA GLU A 150 5.76 8.33 -17.62
C GLU A 150 4.31 7.95 -17.90
N PHE A 151 3.40 8.54 -17.14
CA PHE A 151 2.00 8.24 -17.23
C PHE A 151 1.14 9.47 -16.94
N HIS A 152 -0.10 9.40 -17.38
CA HIS A 152 -1.12 10.36 -16.98
C HIS A 152 -2.42 9.65 -16.60
N GLY A 153 -3.20 10.33 -15.77
CA GLY A 153 -4.46 9.83 -15.27
C GLY A 153 -5.41 10.95 -14.91
N ARG A 154 -6.63 10.57 -14.58
CA ARG A 154 -7.67 11.48 -14.09
C ARG A 154 -7.90 11.20 -12.61
N LEU A 155 -8.08 12.24 -11.80
CA LEU A 155 -8.51 12.04 -10.42
C LEU A 155 -9.88 11.35 -10.43
N ALA A 156 -9.99 10.23 -9.73
CA ALA A 156 -11.23 9.47 -9.66
C ALA A 156 -12.34 10.29 -9.00
N ASP A 157 -13.58 10.04 -9.44
CA ASP A 157 -14.80 10.58 -8.80
C ASP A 157 -15.25 9.74 -7.59
N GLY A 158 -14.69 8.53 -7.44
CA GLY A 158 -14.96 7.61 -6.34
C GLY A 158 -14.12 7.90 -5.09
N PHE A 159 -13.96 6.88 -4.23
CA PHE A 159 -13.21 7.00 -2.98
C PHE A 159 -11.92 6.16 -2.96
N ASP A 160 -11.52 5.62 -4.11
CA ASP A 160 -10.40 4.69 -4.25
C ASP A 160 -9.39 5.24 -5.26
N GLY A 161 -8.12 4.87 -5.10
CA GLY A 161 -7.03 5.33 -5.94
C GLY A 161 -6.64 6.77 -5.60
N PHE A 162 -6.25 7.55 -6.60
CA PHE A 162 -6.03 8.98 -6.45
C PHE A 162 -7.27 9.73 -6.90
N TYR A 163 -8.02 10.27 -5.94
CA TYR A 163 -9.37 10.78 -6.16
C TYR A 163 -9.52 12.23 -5.72
N LYS A 164 -10.52 12.90 -6.29
CA LYS A 164 -10.89 14.24 -5.85
C LYS A 164 -11.90 14.16 -4.72
N SER A 165 -11.77 15.04 -3.75
CA SER A 165 -12.80 15.30 -2.76
C SER A 165 -13.10 16.80 -2.72
N THR A 166 -14.25 17.17 -2.19
CA THR A 166 -14.64 18.57 -2.08
C THR A 166 -15.12 18.92 -0.68
N TYR A 167 -15.02 20.19 -0.32
CA TYR A 167 -15.66 20.73 0.87
C TYR A 167 -16.16 22.14 0.61
N LYS A 168 -17.16 22.58 1.39
CA LYS A 168 -17.66 23.94 1.33
C LYS A 168 -17.03 24.80 2.42
N THR A 169 -16.62 26.01 2.06
CA THR A 169 -16.22 27.03 3.02
C THR A 169 -17.46 27.64 3.68
N HIS A 170 -17.27 28.40 4.76
CA HIS A 170 -18.31 29.17 5.41
C HIS A 170 -19.04 30.12 4.44
N ASP A 171 -18.31 30.69 3.48
CA ASP A 171 -18.85 31.62 2.47
C ASP A 171 -19.53 30.92 1.29
N GLY A 172 -19.64 29.59 1.32
CA GLY A 172 -20.33 28.78 0.32
C GLY A 172 -19.48 28.38 -0.89
N GLU A 173 -18.21 28.81 -0.96
CA GLU A 173 -17.25 28.40 -1.98
C GLU A 173 -16.98 26.89 -1.88
N THR A 174 -16.99 26.19 -3.01
CA THR A 174 -16.62 24.77 -3.05
C THR A 174 -15.14 24.65 -3.42
N ARG A 175 -14.34 24.06 -2.53
CA ARG A 175 -12.91 23.79 -2.77
C ARG A 175 -12.69 22.32 -3.08
N ILE A 176 -11.71 22.06 -3.94
CA ILE A 176 -11.31 20.72 -4.37
C ILE A 176 -10.01 20.37 -3.65
N ILE A 177 -9.91 19.13 -3.21
CA ILE A 177 -8.68 18.51 -2.73
C ILE A 177 -8.43 17.23 -3.54
N ALA A 178 -7.17 16.81 -3.64
CA ALA A 178 -6.79 15.52 -4.20
C ALA A 178 -6.19 14.66 -3.08
N THR A 179 -6.66 13.43 -2.93
CA THR A 179 -6.25 12.54 -1.84
C THR A 179 -6.24 11.08 -2.31
N THR A 180 -5.57 10.21 -1.58
CA THR A 180 -5.32 8.81 -1.95
C THR A 180 -5.97 7.84 -0.96
N ASP A 181 -6.59 6.77 -1.46
CA ASP A 181 -6.95 5.58 -0.67
C ASP A 181 -6.64 4.33 -1.50
N PHE A 182 -5.63 3.57 -1.07
CA PHE A 182 -5.05 2.51 -1.90
C PHE A 182 -5.36 1.10 -1.41
N GLU A 183 -5.83 0.92 -0.17
CA GLU A 183 -6.20 -0.40 0.31
C GLU A 183 -7.55 -0.84 -0.29
N PRO A 184 -7.67 -2.07 -0.82
CA PRO A 184 -6.64 -3.13 -0.87
C PRO A 184 -5.73 -3.10 -2.10
N THR A 185 -6.21 -2.64 -3.26
CA THR A 185 -5.54 -2.82 -4.57
C THR A 185 -5.69 -1.61 -5.49
N SER A 186 -5.75 -0.41 -4.93
CA SER A 186 -6.04 0.82 -5.69
C SER A 186 -4.80 1.70 -5.92
N ALA A 187 -3.61 1.30 -5.42
CA ALA A 187 -2.36 2.01 -5.74
C ALA A 187 -2.07 2.01 -7.25
N ARG A 188 -2.37 0.89 -7.92
CA ARG A 188 -2.29 0.73 -9.38
C ARG A 188 -3.13 1.71 -10.21
N MET A 189 -4.07 2.42 -9.57
CA MET A 189 -4.89 3.47 -10.20
C MET A 189 -4.23 4.86 -10.15
N ALA A 190 -3.13 4.99 -9.42
CA ALA A 190 -2.44 6.24 -9.19
C ALA A 190 -1.02 6.25 -9.75
N PHE A 191 -0.35 5.08 -9.73
CA PHE A 191 0.92 4.86 -10.39
C PHE A 191 1.09 3.35 -10.73
N PRO A 192 1.72 2.99 -11.85
CA PRO A 192 1.98 1.59 -12.18
C PRO A 192 2.90 0.94 -11.13
N CYS A 193 2.51 -0.19 -10.54
CA CYS A 193 3.33 -0.78 -9.48
C CYS A 193 3.12 -2.28 -9.26
N PHE A 194 4.05 -2.88 -8.53
CA PHE A 194 3.91 -4.26 -8.04
C PHE A 194 2.89 -4.31 -6.90
N ASP A 195 1.62 -4.09 -7.21
CA ASP A 195 0.54 -3.85 -6.25
C ASP A 195 0.04 -5.13 -5.55
N GLU A 196 0.94 -5.81 -4.85
CA GLU A 196 0.62 -6.88 -3.90
C GLU A 196 1.41 -6.67 -2.60
N PRO A 197 0.83 -6.95 -1.41
CA PRO A 197 1.46 -6.62 -0.13
C PRO A 197 2.85 -7.23 0.11
N SER A 198 3.19 -8.34 -0.56
CA SER A 198 4.49 -9.00 -0.47
C SER A 198 5.62 -8.23 -1.13
N PHE A 199 5.35 -7.38 -2.12
CA PHE A 199 6.35 -6.60 -2.84
C PHE A 199 6.64 -5.28 -2.13
N LYS A 200 7.20 -5.38 -0.91
CA LYS A 200 7.56 -4.19 -0.14
C LYS A 200 8.77 -3.47 -0.74
N ALA A 201 8.73 -2.15 -0.76
CA ALA A 201 9.78 -1.29 -1.27
C ALA A 201 9.88 0.01 -0.44
N ASN A 202 10.94 0.77 -0.68
CA ASN A 202 11.07 2.15 -0.21
C ASN A 202 10.41 3.12 -1.20
N PHE A 203 9.88 4.24 -0.74
CA PHE A 203 9.26 5.25 -1.61
C PHE A 203 9.86 6.64 -1.32
N ALA A 204 10.40 7.28 -2.35
CA ALA A 204 10.78 8.68 -2.35
C ALA A 204 9.70 9.44 -3.14
N ILE A 205 8.94 10.30 -2.45
CA ILE A 205 7.75 10.94 -3.05
C ILE A 205 8.03 12.42 -3.28
N MET A 206 7.66 12.88 -4.47
CA MET A 206 7.76 14.27 -4.91
C MET A 206 6.40 14.72 -5.43
N ILE A 207 5.90 15.86 -4.93
CA ILE A 207 4.59 16.38 -5.31
C ILE A 207 4.73 17.80 -5.86
N ARG A 208 4.35 18.00 -7.12
CA ARG A 208 4.24 19.33 -7.74
C ARG A 208 2.87 19.93 -7.48
N ARG A 209 2.82 21.19 -7.03
CA ARG A 209 1.58 21.88 -6.68
C ARG A 209 1.67 23.39 -6.90
N GLU A 210 0.50 24.01 -7.00
CA GLU A 210 0.37 25.47 -6.94
C GLU A 210 0.67 26.01 -5.53
N ARG A 211 1.07 27.29 -5.45
CA ARG A 211 1.45 27.97 -4.20
C ARG A 211 0.34 28.02 -3.14
N LYS A 212 -0.92 28.06 -3.58
CA LYS A 212 -2.10 28.12 -2.69
C LYS A 212 -2.39 26.82 -1.94
N HIS A 213 -1.85 25.70 -2.41
CA HIS A 213 -2.03 24.39 -1.79
C HIS A 213 -0.81 24.00 -0.95
N ILE A 214 -0.98 23.05 -0.05
CA ILE A 214 0.07 22.27 0.61
C ILE A 214 0.05 20.84 0.06
N ALA A 215 1.19 20.15 0.12
CA ALA A 215 1.26 18.72 -0.12
C ALA A 215 1.59 18.00 1.20
N LEU A 216 0.93 16.86 1.42
CA LEU A 216 1.20 15.95 2.53
C LEU A 216 1.50 14.58 1.95
N SER A 217 2.35 13.82 2.64
CA SER A 217 2.64 12.42 2.33
C SER A 217 3.07 11.68 3.60
N ASN A 218 3.39 10.39 3.49
CA ASN A 218 3.82 9.50 4.58
C ASN A 218 4.92 10.13 5.42
N MET A 219 5.95 10.66 4.77
CA MET A 219 7.18 11.12 5.42
C MET A 219 7.24 12.65 5.56
N PRO A 220 8.10 13.18 6.43
CA PRO A 220 8.31 14.63 6.55
C PRO A 220 8.77 15.24 5.23
N LYS A 221 8.37 16.48 4.98
CA LYS A 221 8.89 17.26 3.86
C LYS A 221 10.31 17.71 4.19
N ILE A 222 11.27 17.38 3.33
CA ILE A 222 12.67 17.76 3.48
C ILE A 222 12.91 19.14 2.87
N LYS A 223 12.39 19.39 1.67
CA LYS A 223 12.57 20.64 0.94
C LYS A 223 11.40 20.96 0.03
N THR A 224 11.27 22.22 -0.32
CA THR A 224 10.40 22.71 -1.39
C THR A 224 11.29 23.44 -2.38
N ILE A 225 11.23 23.06 -3.66
CA ILE A 225 11.90 23.79 -4.73
C ILE A 225 10.88 24.57 -5.55
N GLU A 226 11.28 25.75 -6.01
CA GLU A 226 10.47 26.56 -6.92
C GLU A 226 10.84 26.19 -8.36
N LEU A 227 9.82 25.87 -9.16
CA LEU A 227 9.95 25.51 -10.56
C LEU A 227 9.53 26.68 -11.44
N GLU A 228 9.90 26.61 -12.71
CA GLU A 228 9.41 27.54 -13.73
C GLU A 228 7.88 27.51 -13.80
N GLY A 229 7.26 28.66 -14.13
CA GLY A 229 5.81 28.80 -14.12
C GLY A 229 5.17 28.94 -12.74
N GLY A 230 5.96 29.14 -11.68
CA GLY A 230 5.47 29.45 -10.32
C GLY A 230 4.92 28.25 -9.55
N LEU A 231 5.16 27.04 -10.04
CA LEU A 231 4.87 25.79 -9.34
C LEU A 231 5.91 25.54 -8.25
N LEU A 232 5.50 24.80 -7.22
CA LEU A 232 6.36 24.33 -6.16
C LEU A 232 6.44 22.80 -6.21
N GLU A 233 7.61 22.24 -6.01
CA GLU A 233 7.80 20.79 -5.88
C GLU A 233 8.28 20.46 -4.47
N ASP A 234 7.43 19.75 -3.73
CA ASP A 234 7.71 19.30 -2.37
C ASP A 234 8.38 17.92 -2.41
N HIS A 235 9.55 17.80 -1.77
CA HIS A 235 10.29 16.55 -1.66
C HIS A 235 10.10 15.98 -0.26
N PHE A 236 9.62 14.75 -0.16
CA PHE A 236 9.43 14.04 1.10
C PHE A 236 10.58 13.07 1.35
N ASP A 237 10.85 12.80 2.64
CA ASP A 237 11.86 11.83 3.04
C ASP A 237 11.50 10.41 2.58
N VAL A 238 12.52 9.56 2.42
CA VAL A 238 12.34 8.20 1.91
C VAL A 238 11.64 7.35 2.96
N THR A 239 10.60 6.62 2.58
CA THR A 239 9.88 5.77 3.52
C THR A 239 10.72 4.58 3.97
N VAL A 240 10.38 4.01 5.12
CA VAL A 240 10.77 2.63 5.45
C VAL A 240 10.19 1.66 4.41
N LYS A 241 10.73 0.44 4.37
CA LYS A 241 10.22 -0.63 3.50
C LYS A 241 8.77 -0.98 3.84
N MET A 242 7.85 -0.65 2.93
CA MET A 242 6.40 -0.82 3.13
C MET A 242 5.71 -1.30 1.85
N SER A 243 4.45 -1.70 1.97
CA SER A 243 3.63 -2.16 0.84
C SER A 243 2.98 -0.97 0.11
N THR A 244 2.66 -1.13 -1.17
CA THR A 244 2.07 -0.10 -2.06
C THR A 244 0.78 0.51 -1.50
N TYR A 245 -0.10 -0.31 -0.90
CA TYR A 245 -1.38 0.17 -0.35
C TYR A 245 -1.24 1.16 0.82
N LEU A 246 -0.05 1.30 1.40
CA LEU A 246 0.23 2.26 2.48
C LEU A 246 0.78 3.60 1.96
N VAL A 247 1.13 3.70 0.68
CA VAL A 247 1.53 4.97 0.07
C VAL A 247 0.36 5.94 0.18
N ALA A 248 0.65 7.17 0.60
CA ALA A 248 -0.35 8.21 0.72
C ALA A 248 0.22 9.57 0.34
N TYR A 249 -0.57 10.35 -0.40
CA TYR A 249 -0.29 11.76 -0.65
C TYR A 249 -1.57 12.56 -0.88
N ILE A 250 -1.52 13.83 -0.49
CA ILE A 250 -2.66 14.75 -0.47
C ILE A 250 -2.21 16.11 -0.98
N VAL A 251 -3.03 16.75 -1.81
CA VAL A 251 -2.89 18.16 -2.19
C VAL A 251 -4.17 18.90 -1.80
N CYS A 252 -4.05 19.84 -0.86
CA CYS A 252 -5.17 20.57 -0.26
C CYS A 252 -4.74 21.94 0.29
N ASP A 253 -5.63 22.69 0.91
CA ASP A 253 -5.39 23.97 1.60
C ASP A 253 -5.74 23.89 3.10
N PHE A 254 -5.59 22.71 3.68
CA PHE A 254 -5.96 22.45 5.08
C PHE A 254 -5.04 23.14 6.09
N LYS A 255 -5.60 23.38 7.28
CA LYS A 255 -4.87 23.83 8.46
C LYS A 255 -4.67 22.67 9.42
N SER A 256 -3.68 22.78 10.30
CA SER A 256 -3.35 21.73 11.26
C SER A 256 -3.14 22.24 12.68
N VAL A 257 -3.47 21.38 13.64
CA VAL A 257 -2.96 21.43 15.02
C VAL A 257 -1.89 20.36 15.20
N GLN A 258 -0.90 20.60 16.05
CA GLN A 258 0.21 19.68 16.26
C GLN A 258 0.56 19.56 17.74
N ALA A 259 0.99 18.36 18.14
CA ALA A 259 1.59 18.07 19.44
C ALA A 259 2.70 17.04 19.25
N THR A 260 3.58 16.91 20.24
CA THR A 260 4.68 15.95 20.23
C THR A 260 4.46 14.95 21.35
N THR A 261 4.61 13.66 21.08
CA THR A 261 4.60 12.63 22.14
C THR A 261 5.84 12.76 23.03
N SER A 262 5.81 12.12 24.18
CA SER A 262 6.97 11.92 25.07
C SER A 262 8.16 11.23 24.38
N SER A 263 7.90 10.40 23.37
CA SER A 263 8.90 9.75 22.52
C SER A 263 9.46 10.65 21.40
N GLY A 264 8.98 11.88 21.26
CA GLY A 264 9.46 12.85 20.27
C GLY A 264 8.75 12.78 18.92
N ILE A 265 7.67 12.01 18.78
CA ILE A 265 6.91 11.87 17.53
C ILE A 265 5.96 13.06 17.36
N LYS A 266 6.07 13.74 16.22
CA LYS A 266 5.17 14.84 15.87
C LYS A 266 3.84 14.30 15.34
N VAL A 267 2.76 14.54 16.09
CA VAL A 267 1.39 14.20 15.71
C VAL A 267 0.70 15.46 15.19
N SER A 268 0.08 15.37 14.01
CA SER A 268 -0.61 16.49 13.37
C SER A 268 -2.00 16.08 12.90
N ILE A 269 -3.02 16.88 13.24
CA ILE A 269 -4.39 16.69 12.73
C ILE A 269 -4.69 17.81 11.73
N TYR A 270 -5.00 17.45 10.49
CA TYR A 270 -5.36 18.36 9.41
C TYR A 270 -6.86 18.36 9.16
N ALA A 271 -7.41 19.55 8.90
CA ALA A 271 -8.80 19.72 8.50
C ALA A 271 -8.98 20.99 7.66
N SER A 272 -10.16 21.12 7.04
CA SER A 272 -10.53 22.34 6.34
C SER A 272 -10.40 23.58 7.25
N PRO A 273 -10.03 24.76 6.71
CA PRO A 273 -9.79 25.96 7.50
C PRO A 273 -10.91 26.37 8.45
N ASP A 274 -12.17 26.00 8.18
CA ASP A 274 -13.31 26.33 9.05
C ASP A 274 -13.55 25.31 10.17
N LYS A 275 -12.99 24.11 10.05
CA LYS A 275 -13.18 22.99 11.00
C LYS A 275 -11.93 22.64 11.78
N TRP A 276 -10.79 23.26 11.48
CA TRP A 276 -9.51 22.98 12.14
C TRP A 276 -9.57 23.18 13.66
N SER A 277 -10.32 24.16 14.17
CA SER A 277 -10.46 24.40 15.61
C SER A 277 -11.11 23.23 16.36
N GLN A 278 -11.87 22.38 15.68
CA GLN A 278 -12.52 21.20 16.24
C GLN A 278 -11.56 20.00 16.41
N THR A 279 -10.29 20.12 16.01
CA THR A 279 -9.36 18.99 15.95
C THR A 279 -8.54 18.78 17.23
N HIS A 280 -8.63 19.69 18.21
CA HIS A 280 -7.86 19.63 19.46
C HIS A 280 -8.08 18.33 20.26
N TYR A 281 -9.34 17.91 20.41
CA TYR A 281 -9.65 16.66 21.12
C TYR A 281 -9.06 15.43 20.41
N ALA A 282 -9.14 15.40 19.07
CA ALA A 282 -8.57 14.32 18.28
C ALA A 282 -7.04 14.27 18.41
N LEU A 283 -6.38 15.43 18.47
CA LEU A 283 -4.94 15.52 18.69
C LEU A 283 -4.53 14.95 20.05
N GLU A 284 -5.22 15.38 21.12
CA GLU A 284 -4.95 14.91 22.48
C GLU A 284 -5.15 13.39 22.60
N ALA A 285 -6.25 12.88 22.03
CA ALA A 285 -6.52 11.45 22.00
C ALA A 285 -5.46 10.67 21.20
N ALA A 286 -5.05 11.19 20.03
CA ALA A 286 -4.05 10.54 19.19
C ALA A 286 -2.69 10.43 19.87
N VAL A 287 -2.24 11.49 20.56
CA VAL A 287 -0.99 11.48 21.33
C VAL A 287 -1.05 10.42 22.44
N LYS A 288 -2.10 10.46 23.28
CA LYS A 288 -2.25 9.49 24.39
C LYS A 288 -2.32 8.05 23.90
N LEU A 289 -3.04 7.80 22.79
CA LEU A 289 -3.14 6.47 22.21
C LEU A 289 -1.81 5.98 21.63
N LEU A 290 -1.05 6.86 20.97
CA LEU A 290 0.25 6.50 20.42
C LEU A 290 1.22 6.12 21.54
N GLU A 291 1.32 6.93 22.58
CA GLU A 291 2.15 6.65 23.76
C GLU A 291 1.73 5.38 24.48
N PHE A 292 0.41 5.17 24.62
CA PHE A 292 -0.13 3.92 25.15
C PHE A 292 0.33 2.73 24.32
N TYR A 293 0.26 2.78 22.99
CA TYR A 293 0.69 1.66 22.15
C TYR A 293 2.20 1.43 22.20
N GLU A 294 3.02 2.48 22.16
CA GLU A 294 4.47 2.33 22.31
C GLU A 294 4.83 1.64 23.63
N LYS A 295 4.19 2.06 24.74
CA LYS A 295 4.40 1.46 26.06
C LYS A 295 3.91 0.01 26.14
N ASN A 296 2.70 -0.28 25.66
CA ASN A 296 2.11 -1.62 25.82
C ASN A 296 2.79 -2.68 24.95
N PHE A 297 3.29 -2.27 23.79
CA PHE A 297 3.93 -3.19 22.87
C PHE A 297 5.45 -3.22 22.98
N ASP A 298 6.03 -2.30 23.77
CA ASP A 298 7.47 -2.15 23.95
C ASP A 298 8.22 -1.96 22.61
N ILE A 299 7.57 -1.25 21.69
CA ILE A 299 8.06 -0.98 20.34
C ILE A 299 7.76 0.49 20.02
N SER A 300 8.82 1.27 19.78
CA SER A 300 8.71 2.65 19.35
C SER A 300 8.06 2.76 17.97
N PHE A 301 7.30 3.84 17.77
CA PHE A 301 6.72 4.17 16.49
C PHE A 301 7.84 4.47 15.47
N PRO A 302 7.88 3.78 14.32
CA PRO A 302 9.05 3.78 13.46
C PRO A 302 9.18 5.03 12.57
N LEU A 303 8.16 5.89 12.52
CA LEU A 303 8.16 7.07 11.65
C LEU A 303 8.30 8.35 12.47
N PRO A 304 8.97 9.39 11.96
CA PRO A 304 9.20 10.64 12.68
C PRO A 304 7.93 11.50 12.87
N LYS A 305 6.84 11.20 12.15
CA LYS A 305 5.57 11.92 12.25
C LYS A 305 4.36 10.99 12.08
N LEU A 306 3.24 11.40 12.66
CA LEU A 306 1.92 10.84 12.40
C LEU A 306 0.99 11.96 11.91
N VAL A 307 0.41 11.78 10.73
CA VAL A 307 -0.55 12.72 10.15
C VAL A 307 -1.93 12.08 10.13
N ILE A 308 -2.93 12.81 10.61
CA ILE A 308 -4.33 12.42 10.55
C ILE A 308 -5.09 13.53 9.83
N GLU A 309 -5.93 13.17 8.88
CA GLU A 309 -6.75 14.09 8.11
C GLU A 309 -8.24 13.82 8.35
N LYS A 310 -9.00 14.89 8.58
CA LYS A 310 -10.47 14.88 8.63
C LYS A 310 -11.04 15.19 7.24
N LEU A 311 -11.37 14.15 6.49
CA LEU A 311 -12.06 14.27 5.20
C LEU A 311 -13.58 14.51 5.38
N GLN A 312 -14.18 15.28 4.47
CA GLN A 312 -15.63 15.40 4.37
C GLN A 312 -16.10 14.50 3.22
N LYS A 313 -16.86 13.44 3.51
CA LYS A 313 -17.59 12.69 2.47
C LYS A 313 -19.01 13.24 2.36
N ASN A 314 -19.50 13.40 1.13
CA ASN A 314 -20.92 13.64 0.87
C ASN A 314 -21.74 12.43 1.35
N LYS A 315 -22.90 12.70 1.96
CA LYS A 315 -23.74 11.81 2.78
C LYS A 315 -24.29 10.53 2.12
N THR A 316 -23.85 10.13 0.93
CA THR A 316 -24.48 9.01 0.19
C THR A 316 -23.95 7.62 0.54
N HIS A 317 -22.91 7.48 1.37
CA HIS A 317 -22.47 6.18 1.87
C HIS A 317 -22.25 6.20 3.39
N GLU A 318 -23.28 5.82 4.14
CA GLU A 318 -23.15 5.34 5.52
C GLU A 318 -22.35 4.03 5.51
N GLY A 319 -21.16 4.02 6.12
CA GLY A 319 -20.41 2.78 6.28
C GLY A 319 -18.91 2.90 6.59
N SER A 320 -18.30 4.08 6.51
CA SER A 320 -16.89 4.22 6.93
C SER A 320 -16.56 5.65 7.36
N HIS A 321 -16.22 5.80 8.63
CA HIS A 321 -15.83 7.07 9.22
C HIS A 321 -14.60 7.68 8.50
N PRO A 322 -14.57 9.01 8.29
CA PRO A 322 -13.47 9.68 7.63
C PRO A 322 -12.32 9.92 8.60
N LEU A 323 -11.35 9.01 8.62
CA LEU A 323 -9.98 9.37 8.95
C LEU A 323 -9.10 8.77 7.85
N LEU A 324 -8.53 9.63 7.01
CA LEU A 324 -7.25 9.28 6.41
C LEU A 324 -6.24 9.45 7.54
N ILE A 325 -5.99 8.37 8.26
CA ILE A 325 -4.78 8.27 9.05
C ILE A 325 -3.69 8.02 8.00
N CYS A 326 -2.50 8.60 8.13
CA CYS A 326 -1.27 8.08 7.50
C CYS A 326 -0.89 6.66 8.03
N TRP A 327 -1.92 5.90 8.42
CA TRP A 327 -2.00 4.57 9.02
C TRP A 327 -3.49 4.20 9.22
N ARG A 328 -4.29 4.03 8.16
CA ARG A 328 -5.69 3.59 8.33
C ARG A 328 -5.68 2.15 8.85
N TYR A 329 -5.88 1.98 10.14
CA TYR A 329 -5.85 0.68 10.79
C TYR A 329 -7.27 0.16 11.05
N GLY A 330 -7.76 -0.62 10.09
CA GLY A 330 -9.11 -1.16 10.07
C GLY A 330 -9.22 -2.64 10.46
N ASP A 331 -8.32 -3.22 11.26
CA ASP A 331 -8.64 -4.46 12.00
C ASP A 331 -7.56 -4.78 13.05
N ARG A 332 -7.90 -5.01 14.32
CA ARG A 332 -6.96 -5.20 15.47
C ARG A 332 -5.89 -6.32 15.29
N LYS A 333 -5.96 -7.10 14.21
CA LYS A 333 -5.20 -8.35 14.03
C LYS A 333 -3.82 -8.20 13.38
N GLN A 334 -3.56 -7.21 12.53
CA GLN A 334 -2.27 -7.06 11.81
C GLN A 334 -1.16 -6.24 12.50
N LEU A 335 -1.42 -5.30 13.42
CA LEU A 335 -0.42 -4.62 14.26
C LEU A 335 0.09 -5.65 15.25
N CYS A 336 -0.84 -6.43 15.83
CA CYS A 336 -0.52 -7.68 16.48
C CYS A 336 0.32 -8.60 15.58
N ARG A 337 0.05 -8.77 14.28
CA ARG A 337 0.87 -9.64 13.41
C ARG A 337 2.22 -9.05 13.00
N ALA A 338 2.34 -7.75 12.74
CA ALA A 338 3.58 -7.09 12.35
C ALA A 338 4.52 -7.00 13.56
N MET A 339 3.96 -6.73 14.75
CA MET A 339 4.71 -6.74 16.00
C MET A 339 4.96 -8.16 16.52
N ARG A 340 4.08 -9.13 16.24
CA ARG A 340 4.39 -10.57 16.39
C ARG A 340 5.43 -11.05 15.38
N ALA A 341 5.47 -10.53 14.16
CA ALA A 341 6.48 -10.90 13.16
C ALA A 341 7.85 -10.35 13.54
N LYS A 342 7.92 -9.15 14.14
CA LYS A 342 9.13 -8.63 14.76
C LYS A 342 9.53 -9.42 16.01
N GLN A 343 8.57 -9.76 16.89
CA GLN A 343 8.81 -10.67 18.02
C GLN A 343 9.22 -12.08 17.59
N GLN A 344 8.74 -12.61 16.46
CA GLN A 344 9.12 -13.92 15.93
C GLN A 344 10.49 -13.88 15.28
N GLY A 345 10.84 -12.80 14.58
CA GLY A 345 12.21 -12.57 14.11
C GLY A 345 13.20 -12.40 15.26
N GLU A 346 12.82 -11.68 16.32
CA GLU A 346 13.64 -11.51 17.52
C GLU A 346 13.67 -12.78 18.40
N ARG A 347 12.60 -13.57 18.45
CA ARG A 347 12.60 -14.91 19.11
C ARG A 347 13.46 -15.89 18.36
N GLN A 348 13.42 -15.93 17.02
CA GLN A 348 14.35 -16.75 16.24
C GLN A 348 15.79 -16.29 16.46
N THR A 349 16.04 -14.99 16.56
CA THR A 349 17.39 -14.47 16.85
C THR A 349 17.84 -14.83 18.28
N LYS A 350 16.94 -14.77 19.27
CA LYS A 350 17.20 -15.16 20.67
C LYS A 350 17.29 -16.68 20.87
N GLU A 351 16.54 -17.48 20.13
CA GLU A 351 16.61 -18.95 20.13
C GLU A 351 17.88 -19.42 19.43
N ILE A 352 18.33 -18.76 18.35
CA ILE A 352 19.62 -19.00 17.71
C ILE A 352 20.76 -18.61 18.66
N GLN A 353 20.64 -17.48 19.39
CA GLN A 353 21.61 -17.08 20.41
C GLN A 353 21.62 -18.03 21.62
N GLN A 354 20.46 -18.49 22.11
CA GLN A 354 20.35 -19.49 23.18
C GLN A 354 20.87 -20.86 22.74
N GLN A 355 20.61 -21.30 21.52
CA GLN A 355 21.16 -22.54 20.97
C GLN A 355 22.68 -22.43 20.75
N GLN A 356 23.20 -21.25 20.41
CA GLN A 356 24.65 -20.99 20.39
C GLN A 356 25.25 -20.97 21.80
N GLN A 357 24.56 -20.41 22.79
CA GLN A 357 25.00 -20.40 24.19
C GLN A 357 24.95 -21.80 24.84
N GLN A 358 23.96 -22.61 24.46
CA GLN A 358 23.79 -23.98 24.93
C GLN A 358 24.81 -24.93 24.27
N LYS A 359 25.16 -24.71 22.99
CA LYS A 359 26.32 -25.36 22.33
C LYS A 359 27.66 -24.99 22.99
N CYS A 360 27.81 -23.77 23.50
CA CYS A 360 29.01 -23.38 24.27
C CYS A 360 29.03 -23.98 25.69
N SER A 361 27.89 -24.42 26.25
CA SER A 361 27.83 -25.06 27.57
C SER A 361 28.04 -26.59 27.54
N GLU A 362 27.97 -27.23 26.37
CA GLU A 362 28.17 -28.68 26.22
C GLU A 362 29.65 -29.07 25.97
N GLN A 363 30.55 -28.09 25.78
CA GLN A 363 31.99 -28.30 25.76
C GLN A 363 32.59 -27.88 27.11
N GLY A 364 32.37 -28.70 28.13
CA GLY A 364 32.75 -28.39 29.50
C GLY A 364 34.26 -28.20 29.70
N GLN A 365 34.64 -27.18 30.46
CA GLN A 365 35.39 -27.27 31.73
C GLN A 365 35.53 -25.88 32.41
N PRO A 366 35.79 -25.84 33.74
CA PRO A 366 35.11 -24.92 34.66
C PRO A 366 36.00 -23.78 35.17
N LEU A 367 35.42 -22.61 35.41
CA LEU A 367 35.75 -21.70 36.51
C LEU A 367 34.83 -20.46 36.45
N PHE A 368 34.45 -19.98 37.63
CA PHE A 368 33.60 -18.79 37.90
C PHE A 368 32.08 -18.96 37.94
N SER A 369 31.66 -19.96 38.72
CA SER A 369 30.64 -19.72 39.76
C SER A 369 31.25 -18.79 40.80
N PHE A 370 30.82 -17.51 40.89
CA PHE A 370 30.77 -16.76 42.16
C PHE A 370 30.07 -15.37 42.12
N LEU A 371 29.51 -14.88 41.00
CA LEU A 371 29.03 -13.48 40.94
C LEU A 371 27.63 -13.24 40.34
N LEU A 372 26.75 -14.24 40.34
CA LEU A 372 25.35 -14.06 39.92
C LEU A 372 24.34 -14.61 40.93
N GLY A 373 24.67 -14.55 42.21
CA GLY A 373 23.81 -14.98 43.32
C GLY A 373 23.07 -13.84 44.05
N VAL A 374 23.25 -12.58 43.66
CA VAL A 374 22.86 -11.43 44.51
C VAL A 374 21.79 -10.50 43.89
N VAL A 375 21.34 -10.70 42.65
CA VAL A 375 20.35 -9.79 42.01
C VAL A 375 18.99 -10.44 41.69
N LEU A 376 18.82 -11.74 41.97
CA LEU A 376 17.59 -12.48 41.65
C LEU A 376 16.67 -12.76 42.86
N ALA A 377 16.87 -12.06 43.97
CA ALA A 377 16.03 -12.18 45.16
C ALA A 377 15.31 -10.87 45.53
N GLU A 378 14.79 -10.11 44.55
CA GLU A 378 13.87 -9.00 44.84
C GLU A 378 13.06 -8.54 43.60
N LYS A 379 12.18 -9.40 43.08
CA LYS A 379 11.12 -8.94 42.15
C LYS A 379 9.84 -9.78 42.11
N LEU A 380 9.57 -10.51 43.19
CA LEU A 380 8.29 -11.16 43.44
C LEU A 380 7.77 -10.78 44.82
N ARG A 381 7.37 -9.51 44.96
CA ARG A 381 6.40 -9.07 45.97
C ARG A 381 5.66 -7.84 45.47
N CYS A 382 4.35 -7.85 45.67
CA CYS A 382 3.39 -6.75 45.55
C CYS A 382 2.81 -6.50 44.14
N ASN A 383 1.87 -7.37 43.76
CA ASN A 383 0.56 -6.91 43.30
C ASN A 383 -0.18 -6.29 44.51
N GLY A 384 -0.69 -5.08 44.36
CA GLY A 384 -1.61 -4.42 45.30
C GLY A 384 -1.92 -2.98 44.85
N PRO A 385 -3.17 -2.51 44.94
CA PRO A 385 -3.70 -1.42 44.10
C PRO A 385 -3.48 -0.03 44.71
N PHE A 386 -3.31 0.98 43.85
CA PHE A 386 -3.89 2.34 43.94
C PHE A 386 -3.75 3.04 42.58
#